data_AF-A0A1Z3HU47-F1
#
_entry.id   AF-A0A1Z3HU47-F1
#
_cell.length_a   1.000
_cell.length_b   1.000
_cell.length_c   1.000
_cell.angle_alpha   90.00
_cell.angle_beta   90.00
_cell.angle_gamma   90.00
#
_symmetry.space_group_name_H-M   'P 1'
#
loop_
_entity.id
_entity.type
_entity.pdbx_description
1 polymer ?
#
loop_
_entity_poly.entity_id
_entity_poly.type
_entity_poly.pdbx_seq_one_letter_code
_entity_poly.pdbx_strand_id
1 'polypeptide(L)'
;MGSPKPFNDFIDEDAMKLHPLLSLSIVGLGLAATPALARPEIASGDLRLDVGSQGCLDRADSFITELGVQSDSGEIDRTGYFNDGAFRILCYQQSEDQSMAIVFASHDESAEVATSFVQFVMGKLAQPDEGSPDSSPAESSL
;
A
#
# COMPACT_ATOMS: atom_id res chain seq x y z
N MET A 1 57.75 32.57 70.22
CA MET A 1 58.75 31.50 70.46
C MET A 1 57.98 30.29 70.95
N GLY A 2 57.93 29.13 70.32
CA GLY A 2 58.45 28.63 69.05
C GLY A 2 57.64 27.37 68.70
N SER A 3 57.51 27.07 67.41
CA SER A 3 56.82 25.89 66.91
C SER A 3 57.46 24.58 67.40
N PRO A 4 56.70 23.50 67.65
CA PRO A 4 57.25 22.17 67.60
C PRO A 4 57.31 21.66 66.14
N LYS A 5 58.51 21.22 65.75
CA LYS A 5 58.82 20.37 64.59
C LYS A 5 58.66 18.88 65.00
N PRO A 6 58.90 17.90 64.10
CA PRO A 6 58.16 17.61 62.89
C PRO A 6 57.68 16.15 62.88
N PHE A 7 56.82 15.87 61.91
CA PHE A 7 56.41 14.56 61.44
C PHE A 7 57.59 13.78 60.83
N ASN A 8 57.76 12.53 61.27
CA ASN A 8 58.39 11.36 60.63
C ASN A 8 57.80 10.19 61.44
N ASP A 9 57.29 9.07 60.94
CA ASP A 9 57.37 8.38 59.66
C ASP A 9 56.15 7.44 59.61
N PHE A 10 55.50 7.29 58.46
CA PHE A 10 55.26 5.94 57.92
C PHE A 10 54.97 6.05 56.42
N ILE A 11 55.93 5.56 55.64
CA ILE A 11 55.85 5.30 54.20
C ILE A 11 55.03 4.03 54.00
N ASP A 12 54.10 4.07 53.05
CA ASP A 12 53.81 2.97 52.11
C ASP A 12 53.07 3.65 50.94
N GLU A 13 53.76 4.07 49.87
CA GLU A 13 54.00 3.24 48.68
C GLU A 13 52.80 2.38 48.32
N ASP A 14 51.84 2.95 47.58
CA ASP A 14 51.37 2.23 46.40
C ASP A 14 50.65 3.13 45.39
N ALA A 15 51.14 3.01 44.16
CA ALA A 15 50.38 3.11 42.92
C ALA A 15 49.54 4.39 42.72
N MET A 16 50.29 5.44 42.40
CA MET A 16 50.07 6.24 41.19
C MET A 16 49.25 5.49 40.12
N LYS A 17 47.96 5.81 40.00
CA LYS A 17 47.18 5.71 38.75
C LYS A 17 45.94 6.57 38.89
N LEU A 18 46.11 7.83 38.47
CA LEU A 18 45.03 8.68 37.96
C LEU A 18 44.09 7.80 37.11
N HIS A 19 42.86 7.58 37.56
CA HIS A 19 41.80 7.10 36.69
C HIS A 19 41.12 8.34 36.09
N PRO A 20 41.36 8.63 34.80
CA PRO A 20 40.61 9.66 34.12
C PRO A 20 39.23 9.11 33.76
N LEU A 21 38.22 9.97 33.94
CA LEU A 21 37.07 10.12 33.05
C LEU A 21 36.09 8.92 32.97
N LEU A 22 34.84 9.12 33.38
CA LEU A 22 33.75 9.38 32.44
C LEU A 22 33.80 8.42 31.24
N SER A 23 32.83 7.50 31.13
CA SER A 23 31.92 7.42 29.97
C SER A 23 31.38 6.01 29.72
N LEU A 24 30.06 5.98 29.44
CA LEU A 24 29.39 5.14 28.46
C LEU A 24 29.60 3.62 28.54
N SER A 25 28.60 2.92 29.09
CA SER A 25 28.30 1.54 28.69
C SER A 25 26.79 1.26 28.79
N ILE A 26 26.02 1.95 27.95
CA ILE A 26 24.78 1.39 27.36
C ILE A 26 24.91 1.62 25.85
N VAL A 27 25.85 0.92 25.22
CA VAL A 27 25.87 0.73 23.78
C VAL A 27 25.56 -0.74 23.57
N GLY A 28 24.42 -1.02 22.93
CA GLY A 28 24.08 -2.38 22.54
C GLY A 28 22.66 -2.77 22.87
N LEU A 29 21.68 -2.00 22.40
CA LEU A 29 20.48 -2.58 21.80
C LEU A 29 19.86 -1.56 20.84
N GLY A 30 20.70 -1.04 19.94
CA GLY A 30 20.19 -0.56 18.67
C GLY A 30 19.75 -1.79 17.91
N LEU A 31 18.54 -2.30 18.19
CA LEU A 31 17.83 -3.08 17.19
C LEU A 31 17.85 -2.19 15.96
N ALA A 32 18.61 -2.61 14.96
CA ALA A 32 18.38 -2.17 13.60
C ALA A 32 16.96 -2.61 13.25
N ALA A 33 15.98 -1.81 13.66
CA ALA A 33 14.70 -1.73 12.99
C ALA A 33 15.05 -1.15 11.61
N THR A 34 15.56 -2.01 10.74
CA THR A 34 15.36 -1.81 9.30
C THR A 34 13.89 -1.48 9.18
N PRO A 35 13.50 -0.34 8.58
CA PRO A 35 12.09 -0.13 8.30
C PRO A 35 11.69 -1.37 7.52
N ALA A 36 10.79 -2.17 8.08
CA ALA A 36 10.14 -3.21 7.32
C ALA A 36 9.32 -2.43 6.28
N LEU A 37 9.98 -2.10 5.18
CA LEU A 37 9.34 -1.79 3.92
C LEU A 37 8.69 -3.11 3.52
N ALA A 38 7.55 -3.43 4.15
CA ALA A 38 6.63 -4.41 3.64
C ALA A 38 6.29 -3.89 2.25
N ARG A 39 6.97 -4.46 1.24
CA ARG A 39 6.65 -4.16 -0.14
C ARG A 39 5.30 -4.85 -0.34
N PRO A 40 4.22 -4.10 -0.60
CA PRO A 40 2.94 -4.73 -0.82
C PRO A 40 3.09 -5.70 -1.98
N GLU A 41 2.47 -6.86 -1.85
CA GLU A 41 2.46 -7.86 -2.92
C GLU A 41 1.48 -7.39 -3.99
N ILE A 42 1.96 -7.31 -5.24
CA ILE A 42 1.19 -6.75 -6.36
C ILE A 42 0.91 -7.84 -7.38
N ALA A 43 -0.36 -7.95 -7.80
CA ALA A 43 -0.79 -8.76 -8.92
C ALA A 43 -1.37 -7.87 -10.02
N SER A 44 -1.29 -8.33 -11.27
CA SER A 44 -1.90 -7.64 -12.41
C SER A 44 -2.50 -8.62 -13.42
N GLY A 45 -3.51 -8.16 -14.16
CA GLY A 45 -4.08 -8.89 -15.28
C GLY A 45 -4.74 -7.94 -16.28
N ASP A 46 -4.91 -8.39 -17.51
CA ASP A 46 -5.53 -7.63 -18.59
C ASP A 46 -6.68 -8.41 -19.25
N LEU A 47 -7.71 -7.68 -19.66
CA LEU A 47 -8.92 -8.23 -20.26
C LEU A 47 -9.34 -7.35 -21.43
N ARG A 48 -9.55 -7.96 -22.59
CA ARG A 48 -10.21 -7.29 -23.72
C ARG A 48 -11.72 -7.34 -23.50
N LEU A 49 -12.38 -6.20 -23.72
CA LEU A 49 -13.82 -6.05 -23.61
C LEU A 49 -14.41 -5.57 -24.94
N ASP A 50 -15.54 -6.15 -25.33
CA ASP A 50 -16.33 -5.73 -26.49
C ASP A 50 -17.25 -4.54 -26.15
N VAL A 51 -16.66 -3.53 -25.51
CA VAL A 51 -17.25 -2.21 -25.26
C VAL A 51 -16.18 -1.14 -25.42
N GLY A 52 -16.57 0.08 -25.75
CA GLY A 52 -15.65 1.24 -25.74
C GLY A 52 -15.10 1.55 -24.34
N SER A 53 -14.14 2.48 -24.26
CA SER A 53 -13.49 2.84 -22.97
C SER A 53 -14.50 3.30 -21.92
N GLN A 54 -15.53 4.07 -22.32
CA GLN A 54 -16.59 4.51 -21.40
C GLN A 54 -17.36 3.32 -20.82
N GLY A 55 -17.74 2.33 -21.64
CA GLY A 55 -18.41 1.13 -21.14
C GLY A 55 -17.53 0.29 -20.21
N CYS A 56 -16.22 0.29 -20.41
CA CYS A 56 -15.28 -0.32 -19.44
C CYS A 56 -15.28 0.43 -18.10
N LEU A 57 -15.28 1.76 -18.14
CA LEU A 57 -15.36 2.59 -16.93
C LEU A 57 -16.69 2.41 -16.19
N ASP A 58 -17.81 2.34 -16.91
CA ASP A 58 -19.14 2.14 -16.34
C ASP A 58 -19.25 0.78 -15.63
N ARG A 59 -18.66 -0.29 -16.20
CA ARG A 59 -18.54 -1.59 -15.55
C ARG A 59 -17.65 -1.54 -14.30
N ALA A 60 -16.54 -0.81 -14.36
CA ALA A 60 -15.67 -0.61 -13.22
C ALA A 60 -16.35 0.17 -12.09
N ASP A 61 -17.15 1.19 -12.43
CA ASP A 61 -17.96 1.96 -11.50
C ASP A 61 -19.04 1.10 -10.83
N SER A 62 -19.72 0.26 -11.63
CA SER A 62 -20.72 -0.69 -11.12
C SER A 62 -20.08 -1.69 -10.15
N PHE A 63 -18.93 -2.27 -10.53
CA PHE A 63 -18.16 -3.16 -9.67
C PHE A 63 -17.75 -2.52 -8.34
N ILE A 64 -17.21 -1.30 -8.37
CA ILE A 64 -16.80 -0.57 -7.17
C ILE A 64 -18.00 -0.27 -6.27
N THR A 65 -19.11 0.14 -6.88
CA THR A 65 -20.37 0.40 -6.18
C THR A 65 -20.90 -0.87 -5.49
N GLU A 66 -20.86 -2.02 -6.17
CA GLU A 66 -21.22 -3.32 -5.60
C GLU A 66 -20.33 -3.70 -4.40
N LEU A 67 -19.03 -3.40 -4.48
CA LEU A 67 -18.09 -3.66 -3.39
C LEU A 67 -18.33 -2.77 -2.17
N GLY A 68 -18.95 -1.59 -2.34
CA GLY A 68 -19.19 -0.64 -1.24
C GLY A 68 -17.92 -0.09 -0.60
N VAL A 69 -16.85 0.02 -1.39
CA VAL A 69 -15.53 0.48 -0.94
C VAL A 69 -15.33 1.97 -1.19
N GLN A 70 -14.37 2.57 -0.47
CA GLN A 70 -13.90 3.90 -0.83
C GLN A 70 -13.16 3.85 -2.17
N SER A 71 -13.39 4.85 -3.01
CA SER A 71 -12.85 4.88 -4.36
C SER A 71 -12.55 6.28 -4.86
N ASP A 72 -11.56 6.35 -5.74
CA ASP A 72 -11.21 7.53 -6.53
C ASP A 72 -11.38 7.23 -8.02
N SER A 73 -11.81 8.25 -8.77
CA SER A 73 -12.06 8.13 -10.21
C SER A 73 -11.22 9.13 -10.98
N GLY A 74 -10.49 8.64 -11.97
CA GLY A 74 -9.77 9.44 -12.96
C GLY A 74 -10.48 9.43 -14.32
N GLU A 75 -9.86 10.05 -15.31
CA GLU A 75 -10.41 10.08 -16.68
C GLU A 75 -10.46 8.69 -17.32
N ILE A 76 -9.43 7.88 -17.09
CA ILE A 76 -9.26 6.55 -17.69
C ILE A 76 -9.17 5.43 -16.67
N ASP A 77 -9.37 5.74 -15.39
CA ASP A 77 -9.12 4.80 -14.32
C ASP A 77 -10.09 4.90 -13.15
N ARG A 78 -10.19 3.78 -12.44
CA ARG A 78 -10.93 3.64 -11.19
C ARG A 78 -10.05 2.96 -10.15
N THR A 79 -9.90 3.60 -9.01
CA THR A 79 -9.11 3.09 -7.88
C THR A 79 -10.03 2.81 -6.72
N GLY A 80 -9.85 1.68 -6.04
CA GLY A 80 -10.61 1.33 -4.84
C GLY A 80 -9.73 0.73 -3.76
N TYR A 81 -10.20 0.81 -2.51
CA TYR A 81 -9.47 0.38 -1.32
C TYR A 81 -10.28 -0.65 -0.54
N PHE A 82 -9.69 -1.82 -0.26
CA PHE A 82 -10.37 -2.93 0.42
C PHE A 82 -9.46 -3.55 1.47
N ASN A 83 -9.96 -3.72 2.70
CA ASN A 83 -9.19 -4.25 3.83
C ASN A 83 -7.81 -3.55 3.94
N ASP A 84 -6.73 -4.33 3.81
CA ASP A 84 -5.32 -3.92 3.81
C ASP A 84 -4.72 -3.94 2.39
N GLY A 85 -5.53 -3.56 1.41
CA GLY A 85 -5.20 -3.60 0.00
C GLY A 85 -5.84 -2.49 -0.81
N ALA A 86 -5.39 -2.36 -2.05
CA ALA A 86 -5.88 -1.39 -3.01
C ALA A 86 -5.91 -2.02 -4.41
N PHE A 87 -6.75 -1.50 -5.28
CA PHE A 87 -6.76 -1.89 -6.68
C PHE A 87 -6.96 -0.69 -7.59
N ARG A 88 -6.51 -0.84 -8.84
CA ARG A 88 -6.69 0.14 -9.89
C ARG A 88 -7.08 -0.57 -11.19
N ILE A 89 -8.14 -0.11 -11.82
CA ILE A 89 -8.64 -0.57 -13.11
C ILE A 89 -8.36 0.55 -14.10
N LEU A 90 -7.61 0.26 -15.16
CA LEU A 90 -7.35 1.18 -16.27
C LEU A 90 -8.14 0.72 -17.48
N CYS A 91 -8.87 1.63 -18.12
CA CYS A 91 -9.68 1.34 -19.31
C CYS A 91 -9.11 2.07 -20.54
N TYR A 92 -8.46 1.33 -21.43
CA TYR A 92 -7.88 1.88 -22.65
C TYR A 92 -8.74 1.58 -23.87
N GLN A 93 -8.97 2.58 -24.73
CA GLN A 93 -9.60 2.35 -26.02
C GLN A 93 -8.67 1.54 -26.95
N GLN A 94 -9.20 0.50 -27.58
CA GLN A 94 -8.47 -0.29 -28.59
C GLN A 94 -8.99 -0.03 -30.03
N SER A 95 -10.30 0.03 -30.20
CA SER A 95 -11.03 0.41 -31.42
C SER A 95 -12.38 0.99 -31.03
N GLU A 96 -13.16 1.61 -31.93
CA GLU A 96 -14.44 2.30 -31.59
C GLU A 96 -15.31 1.55 -30.55
N ASP A 97 -15.55 0.26 -30.77
CA ASP A 97 -16.40 -0.58 -29.90
C ASP A 97 -15.63 -1.53 -28.97
N GLN A 98 -14.31 -1.39 -28.82
CA GLN A 98 -13.50 -2.29 -27.99
C GLN A 98 -12.50 -1.55 -27.12
N SER A 99 -12.29 -2.11 -25.92
CA SER A 99 -11.38 -1.58 -24.92
C SER A 99 -10.57 -2.69 -24.26
N MET A 100 -9.50 -2.29 -23.58
CA MET A 100 -8.66 -3.15 -22.78
C MET A 100 -8.69 -2.64 -21.35
N ALA A 101 -9.17 -3.49 -20.43
CA ALA A 101 -9.08 -3.27 -19.01
C ALA A 101 -7.74 -3.84 -18.50
N ILE A 102 -6.98 -3.05 -17.75
CA ILE A 102 -5.81 -3.53 -17.01
C ILE A 102 -6.10 -3.36 -15.53
N VAL A 103 -6.05 -4.45 -14.77
CA VAL A 103 -6.32 -4.46 -13.34
C VAL A 103 -5.01 -4.68 -12.59
N PHE A 104 -4.75 -3.81 -11.62
CA PHE A 104 -3.70 -3.98 -10.62
C PHE A 104 -4.36 -4.15 -9.26
N ALA A 105 -3.88 -5.08 -8.45
CA ALA A 105 -4.25 -5.18 -7.05
C ALA A 105 -3.00 -5.32 -6.19
N SER A 106 -3.01 -4.70 -5.03
CA SER A 106 -1.98 -4.83 -4.02
C SER A 106 -2.59 -5.27 -2.69
N HIS A 107 -1.87 -6.11 -1.95
CA HIS A 107 -2.21 -6.48 -0.59
C HIS A 107 -0.95 -6.46 0.27
N ASP A 108 -1.04 -5.97 1.50
CA ASP A 108 0.14 -5.71 2.33
C ASP A 108 0.96 -6.98 2.64
N GLU A 109 0.29 -8.14 2.78
CA GLU A 109 0.94 -9.37 3.27
C GLU A 109 0.74 -10.63 2.41
N SER A 110 -0.05 -10.58 1.31
CA SER A 110 -0.37 -11.80 0.54
C SER A 110 -0.56 -11.57 -0.95
N ALA A 111 0.37 -12.12 -1.73
CA ALA A 111 0.30 -12.15 -3.19
C ALA A 111 -0.88 -13.01 -3.70
N GLU A 112 -1.26 -14.04 -2.95
CA GLU A 112 -2.38 -14.92 -3.29
C GLU A 112 -3.70 -14.17 -3.19
N VAL A 113 -3.88 -13.32 -2.17
CA VAL A 113 -5.06 -12.46 -2.03
C VAL A 113 -5.11 -11.45 -3.18
N ALA A 114 -3.99 -10.77 -3.47
CA ALA A 114 -3.93 -9.83 -4.59
C ALA A 114 -4.26 -10.51 -5.94
N THR A 115 -3.70 -11.69 -6.19
CA THR A 115 -3.93 -12.47 -7.42
C THR A 115 -5.39 -12.94 -7.53
N SER A 116 -5.96 -13.46 -6.44
CA SER A 116 -7.35 -13.91 -6.41
C SER A 116 -8.31 -12.75 -6.63
N PHE A 117 -7.98 -11.58 -6.08
CA PHE A 117 -8.76 -10.37 -6.27
C PHE A 117 -8.73 -9.92 -7.74
N VAL A 118 -7.57 -9.90 -8.40
CA VAL A 118 -7.46 -9.58 -9.84
C VAL A 118 -8.35 -10.51 -10.66
N GLN A 119 -8.29 -11.83 -10.42
CA GLN A 119 -9.11 -12.80 -11.15
C GLN A 119 -10.62 -12.56 -10.94
N PHE A 120 -11.01 -12.22 -9.72
CA PHE A 120 -12.39 -11.87 -9.39
C PHE A 120 -12.86 -10.61 -10.13
N VAL A 121 -12.07 -9.53 -10.11
CA VAL A 121 -12.37 -8.28 -10.82
C VAL A 121 -12.51 -8.55 -12.31
N MET A 122 -11.58 -9.28 -12.92
CA MET A 122 -11.63 -9.61 -14.35
C MET A 122 -12.91 -10.40 -14.69
N GLY A 123 -13.29 -11.36 -13.84
CA GLY A 123 -14.53 -12.12 -14.01
C GLY A 123 -15.80 -11.27 -13.91
N LYS A 124 -15.75 -10.18 -13.12
CA LYS A 124 -16.84 -9.19 -13.02
C LYS A 124 -16.89 -8.27 -14.22
N LEU A 125 -15.76 -7.69 -14.63
CA LEU A 125 -15.69 -6.80 -15.80
C LEU A 125 -16.06 -7.50 -17.12
N ALA A 126 -15.82 -8.81 -17.22
CA ALA A 126 -16.20 -9.61 -18.37
C ALA A 126 -17.72 -9.73 -18.56
N GLN A 127 -18.50 -9.57 -17.50
CA GLN A 127 -19.96 -9.69 -17.58
C GLN A 127 -20.55 -8.41 -18.19
N PRO A 128 -21.48 -8.52 -19.14
CA PRO A 128 -22.24 -7.36 -19.60
C PRO A 128 -23.16 -6.86 -18.47
N ASP A 129 -23.25 -5.55 -18.30
CA ASP A 129 -24.18 -4.94 -17.34
C ASP A 129 -25.62 -5.27 -17.75
N GLU A 130 -26.31 -6.14 -16.99
CA GLU A 130 -27.71 -6.50 -17.24
C GLU A 130 -28.72 -5.40 -16.78
N GLY A 131 -28.31 -4.13 -16.75
CA GLY A 131 -29.01 -3.10 -15.97
C GLY A 131 -29.04 -1.70 -16.57
N SER A 132 -29.80 -1.51 -17.64
CA SER A 132 -30.59 -0.28 -17.81
C SER A 132 -31.84 -0.60 -18.65
N PRO A 133 -33.06 -0.48 -18.09
CA PRO A 133 -34.27 -0.59 -18.88
C PRO A 133 -34.28 0.54 -19.90
N ASP A 134 -34.18 0.17 -21.17
CA ASP A 134 -34.44 1.02 -22.32
C ASP A 134 -35.88 1.53 -22.19
N SER A 135 -36.05 2.72 -21.62
CA SER A 135 -37.32 3.44 -21.65
C SER A 135 -37.53 3.94 -23.07
N SER A 136 -37.97 3.04 -23.95
CA SER A 136 -38.57 3.36 -25.24
C SER A 136 -39.71 4.36 -25.03
N PRO A 137 -39.68 5.56 -25.63
CA PRO A 137 -40.85 6.39 -25.69
C PRO A 137 -41.86 5.69 -26.63
N ALA A 138 -43.02 5.36 -26.09
CA ALA A 138 -44.16 4.95 -26.89
C ALA A 138 -44.48 6.06 -27.90
N GLU A 139 -44.15 5.86 -29.18
CA GLU A 139 -44.84 6.52 -30.28
C GLU A 139 -46.32 6.15 -30.16
N SER A 140 -47.12 7.04 -29.58
CA SER A 140 -48.56 7.00 -29.71
C SER A 140 -48.92 7.99 -30.82
N SER A 141 -49.00 7.45 -32.03
CA SER A 141 -49.64 8.12 -33.17
C SER A 141 -51.10 8.38 -32.82
N LEU A 142 -51.51 9.64 -32.84
CA LEU A 142 -52.87 10.10 -33.13
C LEU A 142 -52.79 11.50 -33.76
#